data_AF-A0A392TQX0-F1
#
_entry.id   AF-A0A392TQX0-F1
#
_cell.length_a   1.000
_cell.length_b   1.000
_cell.length_c   1.000
_cell.angle_alpha   90.00
_cell.angle_beta   90.00
_cell.angle_gamma   90.00
#
_symmetry.space_group_name_H-M   'P 1'
#
loop_
_entity.id
_entity.type
_entity.pdbx_description
1 polymer ?
#
loop_
_entity_poly.entity_id
_entity_poly.type
_entity_poly.pdbx_seq_one_letter_code
_entity_poly.pdbx_strand_id
1 'polypeptide(L)' 'MHHLAGHPNVISIKGAYEDAVAVHVVMELCAGGELFDRIIQRGHYTERKAAELIRTIVGVVETCHSL' A
#
# COMPACT_ATOMS: atom_id res chain seq x y z
N MET A 1 5.48 -10.76 13.88
CA MET A 1 4.85 -9.74 13.03
C MET A 1 4.67 -10.27 11.60
N HIS A 2 3.63 -11.08 11.37
CA HIS A 2 3.25 -11.56 10.03
C HIS A 2 1.75 -11.33 9.75
N HIS A 3 1.08 -10.52 10.56
CA HIS A 3 -0.37 -10.40 10.56
C HIS A 3 -0.95 -9.84 9.25
N LEU A 4 -0.15 -9.11 8.48
CA LEU A 4 -0.52 -8.56 7.18
C LEU A 4 0.16 -9.28 6.00
N ALA A 5 0.95 -10.32 6.29
CA ALA A 5 1.68 -11.05 5.25
C ALA A 5 0.69 -11.74 4.29
N GLY A 6 0.81 -11.44 2.99
CA GLY A 6 -0.08 -11.99 1.96
C GLY A 6 -1.39 -11.22 1.78
N HIS A 7 -1.63 -10.12 2.52
CA HIS A 7 -2.79 -9.27 2.28
C HIS A 7 -2.66 -8.56 0.91
N PRO A 8 -3.65 -8.66 0.01
CA PRO A 8 -3.51 -8.22 -1.39
C PRO A 8 -3.36 -6.70 -1.57
N ASN A 9 -3.74 -5.91 -0.56
CA ASN A 9 -3.64 -4.45 -0.56
C ASN A 9 -2.52 -3.91 0.35
N VAL A 10 -1.59 -4.76 0.80
CA VAL A 10 -0.42 -4.37 1.60
C VAL A 10 0.84 -4.87 0.93
N ILE A 11 1.86 -4.01 0.86
CA ILE A 11 3.10 -4.34 0.16
C ILE A 11 3.81 -5.54 0.80
N SER A 12 4.24 -6.49 -0.03
CA SER A 12 4.97 -7.67 0.40
C SER A 12 6.47 -7.39 0.48
N ILE A 13 7.04 -7.57 1.68
CA ILE A 13 8.50 -7.63 1.87
C ILE A 13 8.99 -9.01 1.39
N LYS A 14 9.92 -9.02 0.43
CA LYS A 14 10.56 -10.22 -0.13
C LYS A 14 11.86 -10.58 0.58
N GLY A 15 12.52 -9.60 1.17
CA GLY A 15 13.74 -9.81 1.96
C GLY A 15 14.20 -8.54 2.65
N ALA A 16 14.98 -8.70 3.70
CA ALA A 16 15.66 -7.60 4.37
C ALA A 16 17.13 -8.02 4.55
N TYR A 17 18.04 -7.14 4.19
CA TYR A 17 19.48 -7.34 4.26
C TYR A 17 20.09 -6.17 5.00
N GLU A 18 21.16 -6.40 5.76
CA GLU A 18 21.80 -5.37 6.56
C GLU A 18 23.28 -5.33 6.22
N ASP A 19 23.82 -4.10 6.15
CA ASP A 19 25.25 -3.85 6.14
C ASP A 19 25.63 -2.98 7.35
N ALA A 20 26.89 -2.55 7.43
CA ALA A 20 27.38 -1.79 8.57
C ALA A 20 26.70 -0.42 8.79
N VAL A 21 25.94 0.09 7.81
CA VAL A 21 25.37 1.45 7.84
C VAL A 21 23.87 1.50 7.57
N ALA A 22 23.28 0.47 6.95
CA ALA A 22 21.88 0.51 6.55
C ALA A 22 21.19 -0.87 6.51
N VAL A 23 19.86 -0.82 6.59
CA VAL A 23 18.96 -1.94 6.31
C VAL A 23 18.32 -1.73 4.93
N HIS A 24 18.48 -2.72 4.06
CA HIS A 24 17.96 -2.78 2.70
C HIS A 24 16.73 -3.68 2.66
N VAL A 25 15.57 -3.10 2.39
CA VAL A 25 14.29 -3.84 2.31
C VAL A 25 13.90 -4.05 0.86
N VAL A 26 13.89 -5.31 0.42
CA VAL A 26 13.41 -5.71 -0.90
C VAL A 26 11.90 -5.94 -0.81
N MET A 27 11.14 -5.24 -1.65
CA MET A 27 9.67 -5.31 -1.68
C MET A 27 9.18 -5.60 -3.11
N GLU A 28 7.90 -5.91 -3.25
CA GLU A 28 7.29 -5.98 -4.58
C GLU A 28 7.26 -4.62 -5.29
N LEU A 29 7.23 -4.64 -6.63
CA LEU A 29 7.23 -3.44 -7.44
C LEU A 29 5.80 -2.95 -7.70
N CYS A 30 5.44 -1.80 -7.12
CA CYS A 30 4.19 -1.10 -7.40
C CYS A 30 4.27 -0.26 -8.69
N ALA A 31 4.34 -0.91 -9.86
CA ALA A 31 4.54 -0.24 -11.15
C ALA A 31 3.44 0.78 -11.55
N GLY A 32 2.31 0.79 -10.83
CA GLY A 32 1.21 1.74 -11.06
C GLY A 32 1.46 3.17 -10.55
N GLY A 33 2.56 3.41 -9.82
CA GLY A 33 2.88 4.70 -9.22
C GLY A 33 1.97 5.09 -8.06
N GLU A 34 2.03 6.34 -7.65
CA GLU A 34 1.29 6.86 -6.51
C GLU A 34 -0.17 7.20 -6.85
N LEU A 35 -1.07 6.95 -5.89
CA LEU A 35 -2.48 7.30 -6.03
C LEU A 35 -2.68 8.81 -6.17
N PHE A 36 -1.92 9.61 -5.40
CA PHE A 36 -2.04 11.06 -5.40
C PHE A 36 -1.74 11.66 -6.78
N ASP A 37 -0.62 11.26 -7.39
CA ASP A 37 -0.24 11.67 -8.74
C ASP A 37 -1.33 11.33 -9.75
N ARG A 38 -1.90 10.13 -9.64
CA ARG A 38 -2.99 9.68 -10.52
C ARG A 38 -4.25 10.53 -10.37
N ILE A 39 -4.57 10.98 -9.15
CA ILE A 39 -5.72 11.88 -8.91
C ILE A 39 -5.45 13.24 -9.54
N ILE A 40 -4.25 13.82 -9.33
CA ILE A 40 -3.86 15.11 -9.90
C ILE A 40 -3.93 15.07 -11.43
N GLN A 41 -3.33 14.05 -12.06
CA GLN A 41 -3.32 13.91 -13.52
C GLN A 41 -4.74 13.82 -14.11
N ARG A 42 -5.70 13.28 -13.35
CA ARG A 42 -7.11 13.19 -13.76
C ARG A 42 -7.94 14.41 -13.38
N GLY A 43 -7.40 15.32 -12.57
CA GLY A 43 -8.07 16.48 -11.99
C GLY A 43 -8.94 16.14 -10.78
N HIS A 44 -9.90 15.23 -10.93
CA HIS A 44 -10.74 14.77 -9.83
C HIS A 44 -11.32 13.38 -10.08
N TYR A 45 -11.76 12.72 -9.01
CA TYR A 45 -12.52 11.49 -9.08
C TYR A 45 -13.99 11.78 -8.77
N THR A 46 -14.90 11.06 -9.42
CA THR A 46 -16.30 11.10 -9.03
C THR A 46 -16.46 10.48 -7.65
N GLU A 47 -17.51 10.87 -6.92
CA GLU A 47 -17.79 10.34 -5.58
C GLU A 47 -17.80 8.80 -5.57
N ARG A 48 -18.42 8.17 -6.57
CA ARG A 48 -18.42 6.71 -6.72
C ARG A 48 -17.00 6.11 -6.79
N LYS A 49 -16.11 6.68 -7.62
CA LYS A 49 -14.73 6.20 -7.74
C LYS A 49 -13.92 6.45 -6.47
N ALA A 50 -14.15 7.58 -5.82
CA ALA A 50 -13.51 7.90 -4.55
C ALA A 50 -13.96 6.92 -3.45
N ALA A 51 -15.26 6.62 -3.37
CA ALA A 51 -15.81 5.66 -2.41
C ALA A 51 -15.28 4.23 -2.63
N GLU A 52 -15.13 3.78 -3.89
CA GLU A 52 -14.51 2.49 -4.22
C GLU A 52 -13.05 2.40 -3.73
N LEU A 53 -12.25 3.45 -3.95
CA LEU A 53 -10.88 3.52 -3.45
C LEU A 53 -10.81 3.54 -1.93
N ILE A 54 -11.58 4.42 -1.29
CA ILE A 54 -11.58 4.60 0.15
C ILE A 54 -12.01 3.31 0.85
N ARG A 55 -13.00 2.58 0.32
CA ARG A 55 -13.40 1.27 0.86
C ARG A 55 -12.23 0.29 0.94
N THR A 56 -11.37 0.27 -0.07
CA THR A 56 -10.18 -0.60 -0.09
C THR A 56 -9.17 -0.16 0.98
N ILE A 57 -8.90 1.14 1.08
CA ILE A 57 -7.94 1.71 2.03
C ILE A 57 -8.41 1.47 3.48
N VAL A 58 -9.66 1.80 3.80
CA VAL A 58 -10.16 1.67 5.17
C VAL A 58 -10.30 0.21 5.60
N GLY A 59 -10.56 -0.72 4.68
CA GLY A 59 -10.54 -2.16 4.99
C GLY A 59 -9.15 -2.65 5.42
N VAL A 60 -8.08 -2.12 4.83
CA VAL A 60 -6.71 -2.38 5.31
C VAL A 60 -6.49 -1.78 6.69
N VAL A 61 -6.92 -0.52 6.89
CA VAL A 61 -6.77 0.16 8.20
C VAL A 61 -7.50 -0.58 9.31
N GLU A 62 -8.73 -1.03 9.07
CA GLU A 62 -9.47 -1.88 10.00
C GLU A 62 -8.68 -3.14 10.34
N THR A 63 -8.15 -3.83 9.32
CA THR A 63 -7.34 -5.04 9.53
C THR A 63 -6.11 -4.74 10.40
N CYS A 64 -5.44 -3.61 10.18
CA CYS A 64 -4.31 -3.18 11.00
C CYS A 64 -4.70 -2.90 12.46
N HIS A 65 -5.90 -2.38 12.71
CA HIS A 65 -6.38 -1.96 14.03
C HIS A 65 -7.16 -3.04 14.79
N SER A 66 -7.54 -4.13 14.12
CA SER A 66 -8.28 -5.26 14.71
C SER A 66 -7.36 -6.38 15.21
N LEU A 67 -6.05 -6.15 15.20
CA LEU A 67 -5.00 -7.08 15.62
C LEU A 67 -4.63 -6.90 17.09
#